data_AF-A0A8H6RBV8-F1
#
_entry.id   AF-A0A8H6RBV8-F1
#
_cell.length_a   1.000
_cell.length_b   1.000
_cell.length_c   1.000
_cell.angle_alpha   90.00
_cell.angle_beta   90.00
_cell.angle_gamma   90.00
#
_symmetry.space_group_name_H-M   'P 1'
#
loop_
_entity.id
_entity.type
_entity.pdbx_description
1 polymer ?
#
loop_
_entity_poly.entity_id
_entity_poly.type
_entity_poly.pdbx_seq_one_letter_code
_entity_poly.pdbx_strand_id
1 'polypeptide(L)'
;MSAMDIDTQRAQPYTFDLGHLACYDPNPLPSLSTDPAKKESILQSTAQTCAQSLIHQLLTTCPISRNEDDGTLQIKLPEPEFRLPREKPVPKEKEKTKWERFAEKKGIKKKGKDGKQVFDEERGEWKQKYGYKPGEKRHGEVQGDWIVEVDEKAERQAKEGAKSGGKPGKVKGEGDIARRDRKLNKRKGK
;
A
#
# COMPACT_ATOMS: atom_id res chain seq x y z
N MET A 1 -10.52 -34.60 38.53
CA MET A 1 -11.11 -33.75 37.48
C MET A 1 -11.47 -34.69 36.35
N SER A 2 -12.76 -34.97 36.15
CA SER A 2 -13.20 -35.86 35.08
C SER A 2 -12.76 -35.24 33.76
N ALA A 3 -11.94 -35.94 32.99
CA ALA A 3 -11.84 -35.66 31.57
C ALA A 3 -13.29 -35.67 31.07
N MET A 4 -13.77 -34.56 30.52
CA MET A 4 -15.04 -34.60 29.81
C MET A 4 -14.83 -35.65 28.73
N ASP A 5 -15.61 -36.73 28.74
CA ASP A 5 -15.67 -37.63 27.60
C ASP A 5 -16.12 -36.78 26.42
N ILE A 6 -15.16 -36.36 25.59
CA ILE A 6 -15.43 -35.66 24.33
C ILE A 6 -15.86 -36.76 23.38
N ASP A 7 -17.11 -37.16 23.56
CA ASP A 7 -17.72 -38.29 22.89
C ASP A 7 -17.93 -37.92 21.42
N THR A 8 -16.86 -38.08 20.65
CA THR A 8 -16.84 -38.01 19.19
C THR A 8 -17.31 -39.34 18.60
N GLN A 9 -18.23 -40.05 19.27
CA GLN A 9 -18.92 -41.22 18.73
C GLN A 9 -20.03 -40.80 17.75
N ARG A 10 -19.68 -39.95 16.78
CA ARG A 10 -20.52 -39.74 15.60
C ARG A 10 -20.10 -40.74 14.54
N ALA A 11 -21.07 -41.21 13.74
CA ALA A 11 -20.81 -42.19 12.69
C ALA A 11 -19.81 -41.67 11.65
N GLN A 12 -19.88 -40.37 11.35
CA GLN A 12 -18.94 -39.67 10.49
C GLN A 12 -18.18 -38.61 11.29
N PRO A 13 -16.86 -38.46 11.08
CA PRO A 13 -16.06 -37.47 11.76
C PRO A 13 -16.41 -36.04 11.30
N TYR A 14 -16.25 -35.08 12.21
CA TYR A 14 -16.33 -33.65 11.88
C TYR A 14 -15.17 -33.24 10.98
N THR A 15 -15.45 -32.32 10.07
CA THR A 15 -14.41 -31.64 9.27
C THR A 15 -14.35 -30.17 9.68
N PHE A 16 -13.15 -29.59 9.68
CA PHE A 16 -12.92 -28.25 10.24
C PHE A 16 -12.18 -27.36 9.24
N ASP A 17 -12.61 -26.11 9.13
CA ASP A 17 -11.82 -25.03 8.53
C ASP A 17 -11.50 -24.02 9.63
N LEU A 18 -10.36 -24.21 10.29
CA LEU A 18 -9.95 -23.38 11.43
C LEU A 18 -9.60 -21.94 11.01
N GLY A 19 -9.23 -21.71 9.74
CA GLY A 19 -8.97 -20.37 9.23
C GLY A 19 -10.26 -19.54 9.11
N HIS A 20 -11.39 -20.19 8.84
CA HIS A 20 -12.73 -19.57 8.88
C HIS A 20 -13.51 -19.82 10.18
N LEU A 21 -12.89 -20.46 11.18
CA LEU A 21 -13.56 -20.85 12.43
C LEU A 21 -14.86 -21.65 12.17
N ALA A 22 -14.84 -22.53 11.18
CA ALA A 22 -15.98 -23.32 10.76
C ALA A 22 -15.81 -24.81 11.13
N CYS A 23 -16.90 -25.41 11.58
CA CYS A 23 -17.04 -26.85 11.76
C CYS A 23 -18.18 -27.34 10.86
N TYR A 24 -17.91 -28.39 10.09
CA TYR A 24 -18.88 -29.02 9.21
C TYR A 24 -19.19 -30.42 9.74
N ASP A 25 -20.47 -30.62 10.06
CA ASP A 25 -21.04 -31.90 10.45
C ASP A 25 -21.66 -32.59 9.23
N PRO A 26 -21.06 -33.68 8.70
CA PRO A 26 -21.65 -34.44 7.60
C PRO A 26 -22.77 -35.39 8.07
N ASN A 27 -22.95 -35.59 9.39
CA ASN A 27 -23.95 -36.52 9.90
C ASN A 27 -25.37 -36.00 9.61
N PRO A 28 -26.33 -36.90 9.32
CA PRO A 28 -27.70 -36.50 9.06
C PRO A 28 -28.33 -35.87 10.30
N LEU A 29 -29.05 -34.76 10.10
CA LEU A 29 -29.81 -34.14 11.17
C LEU A 29 -30.94 -35.09 11.63
N PRO A 30 -31.20 -35.17 12.94
CA PRO A 30 -32.33 -35.93 13.46
C PRO A 30 -33.66 -35.35 12.92
N SER A 31 -34.69 -36.19 12.84
CA SER A 31 -36.00 -35.79 12.35
C SER A 31 -36.55 -34.61 13.16
N LEU A 32 -36.74 -33.47 12.50
CA LEU A 32 -37.25 -32.26 13.15
C LEU A 32 -38.75 -32.43 13.48
N SER A 33 -39.09 -32.18 14.73
CA SER A 33 -40.48 -32.14 15.18
C SER A 33 -41.19 -30.90 14.61
N THR A 34 -42.51 -31.00 14.36
CA THR A 34 -43.37 -29.86 14.02
C THR A 34 -43.53 -28.89 15.18
N ASP A 35 -43.37 -29.38 16.42
CA ASP A 35 -43.40 -28.58 17.64
C ASP A 35 -42.16 -27.66 17.71
N PRO A 36 -42.33 -26.33 17.73
CA PRO A 36 -41.23 -25.39 17.71
C PRO A 36 -40.28 -25.55 18.91
N ALA A 37 -40.79 -25.84 20.11
CA ALA A 37 -39.95 -25.94 21.30
C ALA A 37 -38.96 -27.13 21.22
N LYS A 38 -39.47 -28.28 20.76
CA LYS A 38 -38.65 -29.49 20.55
C LYS A 38 -37.67 -29.31 19.40
N LYS A 39 -38.08 -28.63 18.33
CA LYS A 39 -37.21 -28.30 17.19
C LYS A 39 -36.02 -27.45 17.65
N GLU A 40 -36.25 -26.36 18.37
CA GLU A 40 -35.18 -25.48 18.85
C GLU A 40 -34.24 -26.22 19.81
N SER A 41 -34.76 -27.07 20.70
CA SER A 41 -33.93 -27.88 21.60
C SER A 41 -32.99 -28.84 20.84
N ILE A 42 -33.47 -29.47 19.77
CA ILE A 42 -32.67 -30.35 18.91
C ILE A 42 -31.58 -29.56 18.16
N LEU A 43 -31.93 -28.39 17.61
CA LEU A 43 -30.96 -27.54 16.93
C LEU A 43 -29.90 -27.02 17.88
N GLN A 44 -30.31 -26.57 19.07
CA GLN A 44 -29.40 -26.04 20.09
C GLN A 44 -28.42 -27.10 20.58
N SER A 45 -28.89 -28.30 20.90
CA SER A 45 -28.02 -29.40 21.32
C SER A 45 -27.02 -29.80 20.22
N THR A 46 -27.47 -29.88 18.97
CA THR A 46 -26.60 -30.18 17.83
C THR A 46 -25.54 -29.09 17.62
N ALA A 47 -25.95 -27.82 17.64
CA ALA A 47 -25.05 -26.68 17.51
C ALA A 47 -24.05 -26.59 18.67
N GLN A 48 -24.48 -26.91 19.90
CA GLN A 48 -23.62 -26.95 21.08
C GLN A 48 -22.52 -28.01 20.92
N THR A 49 -22.87 -29.22 20.48
CA THR A 49 -21.88 -30.28 20.23
C THR A 49 -20.88 -29.85 19.15
N CYS A 50 -21.34 -29.25 18.06
CA CYS A 50 -20.47 -28.75 17.00
C CYS A 50 -19.53 -27.65 17.51
N ALA A 51 -20.04 -26.67 18.26
CA ALA A 51 -19.25 -25.59 18.84
C ALA A 51 -18.22 -26.11 19.84
N GLN A 52 -18.59 -27.09 20.68
CA GLN A 52 -17.65 -27.72 21.62
C GLN A 52 -16.52 -28.43 20.88
N SER A 53 -16.83 -29.15 19.79
CA SER A 53 -15.81 -29.80 18.96
C SER A 53 -14.87 -28.79 18.29
N LEU A 54 -15.40 -27.66 17.81
CA LEU A 54 -14.62 -26.58 17.20
C LEU A 54 -13.67 -25.93 18.21
N ILE A 55 -14.17 -25.59 19.40
CA ILE A 55 -13.34 -25.00 20.46
C ILE A 55 -12.26 -25.97 20.90
N HIS A 56 -12.59 -27.25 21.05
CA HIS A 56 -11.60 -28.27 21.38
C HIS A 56 -10.50 -28.35 20.31
N GLN A 57 -10.88 -28.42 19.03
CA GLN A 57 -9.90 -28.46 17.94
C GLN A 57 -9.01 -27.21 17.92
N LEU A 58 -9.57 -26.01 18.15
CA LEU A 58 -8.82 -24.77 18.21
C LEU A 58 -7.80 -24.75 19.36
N LEU A 59 -8.20 -25.19 20.56
CA LEU A 59 -7.33 -25.17 21.74
C LEU A 59 -6.26 -26.27 21.71
N THR A 60 -6.54 -27.39 21.03
CA THR A 60 -5.61 -28.54 20.95
C THR A 60 -4.61 -28.41 19.81
N THR A 61 -5.02 -27.88 18.66
CA THR A 61 -4.18 -27.90 17.44
C THR A 61 -3.49 -26.58 17.13
N CYS A 62 -4.05 -25.44 17.53
CA CYS A 62 -3.47 -24.13 17.24
C CYS A 62 -2.49 -23.70 18.33
N PRO A 63 -1.31 -23.15 18.00
CA PRO A 63 -0.36 -22.68 18.99
C PRO A 63 -0.87 -21.40 19.66
N ILE A 64 -0.91 -21.43 20.99
CA ILE A 64 -1.33 -20.32 21.84
C ILE A 64 -0.09 -19.53 22.23
N SER A 65 -0.01 -18.26 21.81
CA SER A 65 1.05 -17.33 22.17
C SER A 65 0.52 -16.21 23.04
N ARG A 66 1.33 -15.77 24.00
CA ARG A 66 1.03 -14.58 24.80
C ARG A 66 1.68 -13.36 24.17
N ASN A 67 0.92 -12.29 23.99
CA ASN A 67 1.48 -11.03 23.54
C ASN A 67 2.23 -10.35 24.69
N GLU A 68 3.46 -9.90 24.45
CA GLU A 68 4.32 -9.31 25.48
C GLU A 68 3.87 -7.89 25.86
N ASP A 69 3.33 -7.12 24.92
CA ASP A 69 2.93 -5.73 25.14
C ASP A 69 1.60 -5.62 25.91
N ASP A 70 0.61 -6.44 25.53
CA ASP A 70 -0.77 -6.32 26.01
C ASP A 70 -1.15 -7.44 27.01
N GLY A 71 -0.28 -8.43 27.18
CA GLY A 71 -0.48 -9.57 28.09
C GLY A 71 -1.60 -10.53 27.67
N THR A 72 -2.27 -10.30 26.54
CA THR A 72 -3.41 -11.07 26.03
C THR A 72 -2.98 -12.41 25.41
N LEU A 73 -3.82 -13.44 25.55
CA LEU A 73 -3.65 -14.74 24.91
C LEU A 73 -4.16 -14.68 23.48
N GLN A 74 -3.32 -15.05 22.53
CA GLN A 74 -3.62 -15.05 21.10
C GLN A 74 -3.43 -16.45 20.53
N ILE A 75 -4.39 -16.91 19.74
CA ILE A 75 -4.32 -18.18 19.02
C ILE A 75 -3.89 -17.87 17.58
N LYS A 76 -2.83 -18.52 17.09
CA LYS A 76 -2.44 -18.41 15.68
C LYS A 76 -3.24 -19.40 14.85
N LEU A 77 -4.11 -18.88 13.99
CA LEU A 77 -4.95 -19.68 13.10
C LEU A 77 -4.17 -20.10 11.84
N PRO A 78 -4.44 -21.29 11.28
CA PRO A 78 -3.89 -21.69 9.99
C PRO A 78 -4.51 -20.90 8.83
N GLU A 79 -3.96 -21.05 7.63
CA GLU A 79 -4.55 -20.48 6.43
C GLU A 79 -5.94 -21.07 6.17
N PRO A 80 -6.92 -20.26 5.71
CA PRO A 80 -8.26 -20.77 5.43
C PRO A 80 -8.26 -21.78 4.27
N GLU A 81 -8.94 -22.91 4.48
CA GLU A 81 -9.00 -24.00 3.49
C GLU A 81 -10.05 -23.71 2.41
N PHE A 82 -11.21 -23.16 2.80
CA PHE A 82 -12.28 -22.85 1.87
C PHE A 82 -11.94 -21.68 0.95
N ARG A 83 -11.73 -21.95 -0.34
CA ARG A 83 -11.39 -20.91 -1.33
C ARG A 83 -12.63 -20.06 -1.69
N LEU A 84 -12.73 -18.88 -1.09
CA LEU A 84 -13.76 -17.91 -1.42
C LEU A 84 -13.44 -17.14 -2.72
N PRO A 85 -14.46 -16.82 -3.55
CA PRO A 85 -14.27 -15.99 -4.73
C PRO A 85 -13.84 -14.58 -4.30
N ARG A 86 -12.86 -14.01 -5.02
CA ARG A 86 -12.43 -12.63 -4.78
C ARG A 86 -13.51 -11.66 -5.20
N GLU A 87 -13.74 -10.62 -4.40
CA GLU A 87 -14.60 -9.49 -4.77
C GLU A 87 -14.04 -8.74 -6.00
N LYS A 88 -12.71 -8.55 -6.03
CA LYS A 88 -12.01 -7.77 -7.06
C LYS A 88 -11.05 -8.63 -7.85
N PRO A 89 -10.92 -8.37 -9.17
CA PRO A 89 -9.93 -9.05 -9.99
C PRO A 89 -8.52 -8.82 -9.43
N VAL A 90 -7.63 -9.76 -9.71
CA VAL A 90 -6.21 -9.59 -9.37
C VAL A 90 -5.70 -8.32 -10.04
N PRO A 91 -4.99 -7.43 -9.33
CA PRO A 91 -4.41 -6.24 -9.93
C PRO A 91 -3.59 -6.62 -11.15
N LYS A 92 -3.95 -6.08 -12.32
CA LYS A 92 -3.20 -6.31 -13.54
C LYS A 92 -1.78 -5.81 -13.36
N GLU A 93 -0.82 -6.55 -13.92
CA GLU A 93 0.57 -6.10 -13.96
C GLU A 93 0.64 -4.71 -14.58
N LYS A 94 1.40 -3.82 -13.96
CA LYS A 94 1.53 -2.45 -14.44
C LYS A 94 2.23 -2.50 -15.79
N GLU A 95 1.55 -2.04 -16.83
CA GLU A 95 2.15 -1.93 -18.15
C GLU A 95 3.40 -1.04 -18.08
N LYS A 96 4.52 -1.54 -18.60
CA LYS A 96 5.77 -0.78 -18.67
C LYS A 96 5.52 0.53 -19.41
N THR A 97 5.83 1.63 -18.74
CA THR A 97 5.74 2.97 -19.33
C THR A 97 6.71 3.11 -20.50
N LYS A 98 6.45 4.07 -21.41
CA LYS A 98 7.36 4.34 -22.55
C LYS A 98 8.81 4.59 -22.10
N TRP A 99 8.99 5.27 -20.97
CA TRP A 99 10.32 5.50 -20.39
C TRP A 99 10.97 4.21 -19.89
N GLU A 100 10.24 3.33 -19.22
CA GLU A 100 10.77 2.05 -18.74
C GLU A 100 11.18 1.14 -19.90
N ARG A 101 10.37 1.09 -20.97
CA ARG A 101 10.74 0.36 -22.20
C ARG A 101 12.02 0.93 -22.83
N PHE A 102 12.17 2.25 -22.84
CA PHE A 102 13.38 2.91 -23.34
C PHE A 102 14.58 2.63 -22.44
N ALA A 103 14.42 2.76 -21.12
CA ALA A 103 15.46 2.52 -20.14
C ALA A 103 15.96 1.06 -20.20
N GLU A 104 15.06 0.10 -20.32
CA GLU A 104 15.39 -1.32 -20.51
C GLU A 104 16.14 -1.56 -21.83
N LYS A 105 15.65 -1.00 -22.96
CA LYS A 105 16.34 -1.10 -24.26
C LYS A 105 17.73 -0.47 -24.25
N LYS A 106 17.94 0.60 -23.48
CA LYS A 106 19.22 1.30 -23.36
C LYS A 106 20.09 0.80 -22.19
N GLY A 107 19.63 -0.18 -21.40
CA GLY A 107 20.35 -0.66 -20.23
C GLY A 107 20.52 0.40 -19.13
N ILE A 108 19.66 1.42 -19.09
CA ILE A 108 19.70 2.49 -18.09
C ILE A 108 19.16 1.94 -16.77
N LYS A 109 20.07 1.65 -15.84
CA LYS A 109 19.71 1.23 -14.48
C LYS A 109 19.13 2.43 -13.70
N LYS A 110 18.11 2.16 -12.87
CA LYS A 110 17.60 3.16 -11.93
C LYS A 110 18.75 3.58 -11.01
N LYS A 111 18.98 4.90 -10.90
CA LYS A 111 19.91 5.42 -9.91
C LYS A 111 19.37 5.16 -8.50
N GLY A 112 20.27 4.94 -7.55
CA GLY A 112 19.90 4.90 -6.13
C GLY A 112 19.12 6.18 -5.77
N LYS A 113 18.17 6.07 -4.84
CA LYS A 113 17.51 7.26 -4.31
C LYS A 113 18.48 7.98 -3.38
N ASP A 114 19.37 8.78 -3.95
CA ASP A 114 20.19 9.69 -3.16
C ASP A 114 19.26 10.68 -2.44
N GLY A 115 19.57 10.95 -1.17
CA GLY A 115 18.76 11.80 -0.31
C GLY A 115 18.46 13.18 -0.91
N LYS A 116 17.50 13.86 -0.27
CA LYS A 116 16.98 15.15 -0.74
C LYS A 116 17.99 16.29 -0.64
N GLN A 117 19.11 16.13 0.06
CA GLN A 117 20.12 17.17 0.25
C GLN A 117 21.32 17.01 -0.70
N VAL A 118 21.92 18.14 -1.08
CA VAL A 118 23.21 18.29 -1.77
C VAL A 118 24.04 19.25 -0.93
N PHE A 119 25.30 18.88 -0.71
CA PHE A 119 26.25 19.75 -0.05
C PHE A 119 26.72 20.84 -1.03
N ASP A 120 26.66 22.09 -0.59
CA ASP A 120 27.16 23.24 -1.33
C ASP A 120 28.55 23.61 -0.80
N GLU A 121 29.59 23.32 -1.58
CA GLU A 121 31.00 23.46 -1.17
C GLU A 121 31.42 24.92 -0.95
N GLU A 122 30.74 25.89 -1.58
CA GLU A 122 31.08 27.32 -1.43
C GLU A 122 30.59 27.92 -0.11
N ARG A 123 29.44 27.43 0.39
CA ARG A 123 28.84 27.92 1.64
C ARG A 123 29.01 26.95 2.82
N GLY A 124 29.51 25.74 2.57
CA GLY A 124 29.66 24.70 3.59
C GLY A 124 28.34 24.18 4.16
N GLU A 125 27.22 24.36 3.44
CA GLU A 125 25.87 24.06 3.92
C GLU A 125 25.17 22.95 3.11
N TRP A 126 24.33 22.16 3.78
CA TRP A 126 23.47 21.17 3.12
C TRP A 126 22.19 21.81 2.59
N LYS A 127 22.12 22.02 1.28
CA LYS A 127 20.93 22.57 0.62
C LYS A 127 20.06 21.46 0.03
N GLN A 128 18.77 21.72 -0.14
CA GLN A 128 17.83 20.73 -0.70
C GLN A 128 17.92 20.71 -2.24
N LYS A 129 17.89 19.52 -2.86
CA LYS A 129 17.84 19.31 -4.33
C LYS A 129 16.58 19.88 -4.97
N TYR A 130 15.46 19.77 -4.26
CA TYR A 130 14.13 20.23 -4.69
C TYR A 130 13.28 20.55 -3.46
N GLY A 131 12.34 21.51 -3.58
CA GLY A 131 11.46 21.92 -2.48
C GLY A 131 11.66 23.38 -2.06
N TYR A 132 11.54 23.68 -0.77
CA TYR A 132 11.70 25.04 -0.22
C TYR A 132 13.18 25.45 -0.26
N LYS A 133 13.47 26.60 -0.87
CA LYS A 133 14.83 27.13 -1.12
C LYS A 133 15.78 26.05 -1.66
N PRO A 134 15.53 25.52 -2.87
CA PRO A 134 16.46 24.56 -3.46
C PRO A 134 17.83 25.24 -3.64
N GLY A 135 18.92 24.47 -3.53
CA GLY A 135 20.27 25.01 -3.72
C GLY A 135 20.41 25.75 -5.05
N GLU A 136 21.32 26.73 -5.09
CA GLU A 136 21.63 27.50 -6.31
C GLU A 136 21.93 26.49 -7.45
N LYS A 137 21.31 26.69 -8.61
CA LYS A 137 21.72 25.94 -9.80
C LYS A 137 23.06 26.50 -10.27
N ARG A 138 23.80 25.69 -11.02
CA ARG A 138 25.15 25.99 -11.53
C ARG A 138 25.27 27.44 -12.02
N HIS A 139 26.45 28.01 -11.80
CA HIS A 139 26.86 29.36 -12.20
C HIS A 139 26.30 29.72 -13.60
N GLY A 140 25.54 30.80 -13.69
CA GLY A 140 24.96 31.31 -14.95
C GLY A 140 23.47 31.00 -15.20
N GLU A 141 22.77 30.28 -14.31
CA GLU A 141 21.32 30.01 -14.47
C GLU A 141 20.40 30.82 -13.54
N VAL A 142 20.91 31.63 -12.61
CA VAL A 142 20.09 32.04 -11.45
C VAL A 142 19.39 33.37 -11.66
N GLN A 143 18.07 33.31 -11.49
CA GLN A 143 17.12 34.42 -11.32
C GLN A 143 17.35 35.26 -10.03
N GLY A 144 18.51 35.08 -9.36
CA GLY A 144 18.87 35.66 -8.07
C GLY A 144 20.31 36.18 -7.99
N ASP A 145 21.13 35.99 -9.03
CA ASP A 145 22.42 36.66 -9.12
C ASP A 145 22.20 38.10 -9.57
N TRP A 146 22.81 39.04 -8.84
CA TRP A 146 22.74 40.47 -9.13
C TRP A 146 23.45 40.82 -10.44
N ILE A 147 24.35 39.96 -10.91
CA ILE A 147 25.03 40.07 -12.19
C ILE A 147 25.22 38.67 -12.80
N VAL A 148 24.80 38.50 -14.05
CA VAL A 148 25.02 37.29 -14.83
C VAL A 148 25.90 37.67 -15.99
N GLU A 149 27.08 37.05 -16.09
CA GLU A 149 27.98 37.26 -17.22
C GLU A 149 27.31 36.74 -18.50
N VAL A 150 27.14 37.65 -19.46
CA VAL A 150 26.61 37.30 -20.78
C VAL A 150 27.78 36.86 -21.64
N ASP A 151 27.75 35.61 -22.09
CA ASP A 151 28.65 35.16 -23.16
C ASP A 151 28.18 35.79 -24.48
N GLU A 152 28.91 36.81 -24.94
CA GLU A 152 28.61 37.58 -26.15
C GLU A 152 28.47 36.69 -27.40
N LYS A 153 29.17 35.56 -27.43
CA LYS A 153 29.11 34.60 -28.54
C LYS A 153 27.78 33.85 -28.54
N ALA A 154 27.30 33.45 -27.37
CA ALA A 154 26.00 32.79 -27.22
C ALA A 154 24.85 33.76 -27.51
N GLU A 155 24.99 35.04 -27.13
CA GLU A 155 23.98 36.06 -27.41
C GLU A 155 23.89 36.40 -28.91
N ARG A 156 25.04 36.48 -29.60
CA ARG A 156 25.09 36.72 -31.06
C ARG A 156 24.46 35.56 -31.83
N GLN A 157 24.73 34.32 -31.44
CA GLN A 157 24.09 33.13 -32.02
C GLN A 157 22.57 33.05 -31.73
N ALA A 158 22.14 33.50 -30.55
CA ALA A 158 20.72 33.58 -30.21
C ALA A 158 19.99 34.64 -31.05
N LYS A 159 20.63 35.80 -31.30
CA LYS A 159 20.09 36.86 -32.17
C LYS A 159 20.04 36.46 -33.64
N GLU A 160 21.03 35.73 -34.14
CA GLU A 160 21.02 35.18 -35.50
C GLU A 160 19.97 34.08 -35.68
N GLY A 161 19.85 33.17 -34.70
CA GLY A 161 18.83 32.11 -34.70
C GLY A 161 17.39 32.62 -34.50
N ALA A 162 17.20 33.83 -33.96
CA ALA A 162 15.88 34.46 -33.82
C ALA A 162 15.38 35.09 -35.13
N LYS A 163 16.27 35.43 -36.06
CA LYS A 163 15.91 35.96 -37.39
C LYS A 163 15.56 34.86 -38.40
N SER A 164 16.04 33.63 -38.20
CA SER A 164 15.63 32.46 -38.97
C SER A 164 14.50 31.72 -38.25
N GLY A 165 13.26 31.98 -38.66
CA GLY A 165 12.02 31.27 -38.33
C GLY A 165 12.05 30.15 -37.27
N GLY A 166 11.41 30.42 -36.13
CA GLY A 166 10.69 29.40 -35.38
C GLY A 166 11.51 28.39 -34.59
N LYS A 167 12.12 28.82 -33.48
CA LYS A 167 12.19 27.93 -32.30
C LYS A 167 11.02 28.29 -31.41
N PRO A 168 10.10 27.35 -31.07
CA PRO A 168 9.09 27.64 -30.08
C PRO A 168 9.87 27.99 -28.80
N GLY A 169 9.75 29.25 -28.37
CA GLY A 169 10.15 29.61 -27.02
C GLY A 169 9.55 28.53 -26.12
N LYS A 170 10.39 27.91 -25.27
CA LYS A 170 9.91 27.05 -24.19
C LYS A 170 8.68 27.77 -23.65
N VAL A 171 7.48 27.21 -23.88
CA VAL A 171 6.31 27.62 -23.13
C VAL A 171 6.73 27.28 -21.71
N LYS A 172 7.29 28.26 -21.00
CA LYS A 172 7.51 28.23 -19.57
C LYS A 172 6.09 28.17 -19.05
N GLY A 173 5.52 26.97 -19.04
CA GLY A 173 4.31 26.66 -18.30
C GLY A 173 4.58 27.24 -16.94
N GLU A 174 3.78 28.24 -16.59
CA GLU A 174 3.97 29.02 -15.39
C GLU A 174 4.20 28.06 -14.23
N GLY A 175 5.45 27.99 -13.75
CA GLY A 175 5.86 26.99 -12.78
C GLY A 175 4.96 27.08 -11.56
N ASP A 176 4.73 25.96 -10.89
CA ASP A 176 3.75 25.86 -9.79
C ASP A 176 3.95 26.93 -8.70
N ILE A 177 5.18 27.46 -8.57
CA ILE A 177 5.56 28.56 -7.70
C ILE A 177 4.93 29.90 -8.16
N ALA A 178 5.05 30.26 -9.44
CA ALA A 178 4.46 31.50 -9.97
C ALA A 178 2.92 31.46 -9.93
N ARG A 179 2.31 30.29 -10.17
CA ARG A 179 0.86 30.07 -9.96
C ARG A 179 0.45 30.23 -8.50
N ARG A 180 1.26 29.73 -7.56
CA ARG A 180 1.01 29.84 -6.11
C ARG A 180 1.11 31.30 -5.66
N ASP A 181 2.14 32.03 -6.07
CA ASP A 181 2.35 33.42 -5.68
C ASP A 181 1.26 34.33 -6.24
N ARG A 182 0.82 34.10 -7.48
CA ARG A 182 -0.34 34.81 -8.05
C ARG A 182 -1.61 34.56 -7.22
N LYS A 183 -1.88 33.32 -6.82
CA LYS A 183 -3.02 33.00 -5.93
C LYS A 183 -2.89 33.66 -4.56
N LEU A 184 -1.68 33.76 -4.01
CA LEU A 184 -1.43 34.39 -2.73
C LEU A 184 -1.63 35.92 -2.80
N ASN A 185 -1.09 36.57 -3.83
CA ASN A 185 -1.26 38.01 -4.04
C ASN A 185 -2.72 38.38 -4.33
N LYS A 186 -3.45 37.54 -5.07
CA LYS A 186 -4.89 37.75 -5.32
C LYS A 186 -5.75 37.63 -4.05
N ARG A 187 -5.25 36.94 -3.02
CA ARG A 187 -5.89 36.84 -1.69
C ARG A 187 -5.55 38.00 -0.75
N LYS A 188 -4.44 38.70 -0.96
CA LYS A 188 -4.01 39.85 -0.14
C LYS A 188 -4.60 41.19 -0.61
N GLY A 189 -5.14 41.25 -1.83
CA GLY A 189 -5.76 42.45 -2.40
C GLY A 189 -7.28 42.52 -2.21
N LYS A 190 -7.82 41.92 -1.13
CA LYS A 190 -9.24 42.00 -0.78
C LYS A 190 -9.39 42.37 0.69
#